data_AF-A0A376FKN6-F1
#
_entry.id   AF-A0A376FKN6-F1
#
_cell.length_a   1.000
_cell.length_b   1.000
_cell.length_c   1.000
_cell.angle_alpha   90.00
_cell.angle_beta   90.00
_cell.angle_gamma   90.00
#
_symmetry.space_group_name_H-M   'P 1'
#
loop_
_entity.id
_entity.type
_entity.pdbx_description
1 polymer ?
#
loop_
_entity_poly.entity_id
_entity_poly.type
_entity_poly.pdbx_seq_one_letter_code
_entity_poly.pdbx_strand_id
1 'polypeptide(L)'
;MEEKRAINRLMNKAASSSIGDVELVIFVVEGTRWTPDDEMVLNKLRDGKTPVILAVNKVDNVQEKADLLPHLQWLGSPDELPRHRSAVC
;
A
#
# COMPACT_ATOMS: atom_id res chain seq x y z
N MET A 1 -6.86 26.51 2.59
CA MET A 1 -5.55 25.83 2.47
C MET A 1 -5.12 25.17 3.80
N GLU A 2 -5.36 25.82 4.94
CA GLU A 2 -4.92 25.35 6.26
C GLU A 2 -5.77 24.19 6.83
N GLU A 3 -7.09 24.21 6.62
CA GLU A 3 -8.00 23.12 7.04
C GLU A 3 -7.65 21.75 6.43
N LYS A 4 -7.30 21.70 5.13
CA LYS A 4 -6.93 20.44 4.47
C LYS A 4 -5.69 19.79 5.11
N ARG A 5 -4.72 20.59 5.59
CA ARG A 5 -3.53 20.08 6.29
C ARG A 5 -3.86 19.62 7.71
N ALA A 6 -4.75 20.32 8.40
CA ALA A 6 -5.20 19.93 9.75
C ALA A 6 -5.95 18.60 9.71
N ILE A 7 -6.85 18.42 8.74
CA ILE A 7 -7.58 17.17 8.52
C ILE A 7 -6.61 16.03 8.17
N ASN A 8 -5.67 16.26 7.26
CA ASN A 8 -4.71 15.23 6.85
C ASN A 8 -3.80 14.79 8.02
N ARG A 9 -3.45 15.72 8.93
CA ARG A 9 -2.76 15.38 10.18
C ARG A 9 -3.64 14.59 11.15
N LEU A 10 -4.90 14.96 11.31
CA LEU A 10 -5.84 14.26 12.19
C LEU A 10 -6.09 12.83 11.72
N MET A 11 -6.26 12.65 10.40
CA MET A 11 -6.42 11.34 9.77
C MET A 11 -5.18 10.47 9.96
N ASN A 12 -3.98 11.01 9.69
CA ASN A 12 -2.74 10.26 9.89
C ASN A 12 -2.50 9.89 11.36
N LYS A 13 -2.95 10.72 12.31
CA LYS A 13 -2.85 10.43 13.73
C LYS A 13 -3.79 9.29 14.14
N ALA A 14 -5.03 9.29 13.66
CA ALA A 14 -6.00 8.21 13.90
C ALA A 14 -5.58 6.89 13.22
N ALA A 15 -5.04 6.97 12.00
CA ALA A 15 -4.46 5.82 11.30
C ALA A 15 -3.27 5.25 12.07
N SER A 16 -2.36 6.11 12.52
CA SER A 16 -1.17 5.69 13.28
C SER A 16 -1.51 5.12 14.66
N SER A 17 -2.54 5.63 15.34
CA SER A 17 -2.97 5.12 16.65
C SER A 17 -3.66 3.76 16.57
N SER A 18 -4.15 3.36 15.39
CA SER A 18 -4.81 2.08 15.21
C SER A 18 -3.82 0.94 14.93
N ILE A 19 -2.62 1.24 14.43
CA ILE A 19 -1.62 0.24 13.99
C ILE A 19 -1.13 -0.69 15.12
N GLY A 20 -1.28 -0.31 16.40
CA GLY A 20 -0.86 -1.13 17.55
C GLY A 20 -1.67 -2.41 17.77
N ASP A 21 -2.96 -2.40 17.39
CA ASP A 21 -3.92 -3.51 17.58
C ASP A 21 -4.54 -3.97 16.24
N VAL A 22 -3.91 -3.64 15.11
CA VAL A 22 -4.40 -4.06 13.80
C VAL A 22 -3.94 -5.48 13.51
N GLU A 23 -4.91 -6.38 13.35
CA GLU A 23 -4.68 -7.78 12.99
C GLU A 23 -4.38 -7.97 11.50
N LEU A 24 -4.71 -6.98 10.65
CA LEU A 24 -4.54 -7.02 9.20
C LEU A 24 -4.44 -5.62 8.58
N VAL A 25 -3.41 -5.39 7.75
CA VAL A 25 -3.29 -4.15 6.95
C VAL A 25 -3.68 -4.43 5.50
N ILE A 26 -4.47 -3.55 4.90
CA ILE A 26 -4.72 -3.54 3.46
C ILE A 26 -3.95 -2.35 2.86
N PHE A 27 -2.94 -2.66 2.06
CA PHE A 27 -2.12 -1.69 1.34
C PHE A 27 -2.65 -1.57 -0.10
N VAL A 28 -3.23 -0.42 -0.43
CA VAL A 28 -3.89 -0.19 -1.72
C VAL A 28 -3.00 0.67 -2.61
N VAL A 29 -2.72 0.19 -3.83
CA VAL A 29 -1.96 0.92 -4.86
C VAL A 29 -2.80 1.15 -6.11
N GLU A 30 -2.41 2.09 -6.96
CA GLU A 30 -3.18 2.48 -8.15
C GLU A 30 -2.58 1.90 -9.44
N GLY A 31 -3.19 0.86 -9.98
CA GLY A 31 -2.84 0.24 -11.27
C GLY A 31 -1.35 -0.15 -11.32
N THR A 32 -0.63 0.44 -12.27
CA THR A 32 0.84 0.28 -12.43
C THR A 32 1.63 1.48 -11.92
N ARG A 33 0.96 2.44 -11.26
CA ARG A 33 1.58 3.67 -10.77
C ARG A 33 2.16 3.43 -9.38
N TRP A 34 3.49 3.41 -9.32
CA TRP A 34 4.24 3.38 -8.08
C TRP A 34 4.87 4.75 -7.80
N THR A 35 4.65 5.30 -6.61
CA THR A 35 5.15 6.63 -6.22
C THR A 35 6.04 6.57 -4.97
N PRO A 36 6.85 7.61 -4.71
CA PRO A 36 7.66 7.67 -3.49
C PRO A 36 6.83 7.58 -2.20
N ASP A 37 5.57 8.04 -2.23
CA ASP A 37 4.66 7.94 -1.09
C ASP A 37 4.28 6.49 -0.80
N ASP A 38 4.06 5.67 -1.84
CA ASP A 38 3.79 4.22 -1.71
C ASP A 38 4.98 3.50 -1.08
N GLU A 39 6.20 3.86 -1.51
CA GLU A 39 7.46 3.33 -0.96
C GLU A 39 7.64 3.72 0.53
N MET A 40 7.32 4.95 0.90
CA MET A 40 7.36 5.39 2.30
C MET A 40 6.39 4.62 3.18
N VAL A 41 5.18 4.33 2.71
CA VAL A 41 4.19 3.52 3.44
C VAL A 41 4.67 2.08 3.54
N LEU A 42 5.16 1.49 2.44
CA LEU A 42 5.70 0.14 2.40
C LEU A 42 6.84 -0.06 3.41
N ASN A 43 7.77 0.90 3.51
CA ASN A 43 8.87 0.85 4.46
C ASN A 43 8.40 0.83 5.92
N LYS A 44 7.34 1.57 6.26
CA LYS A 44 6.73 1.51 7.60
C LYS A 44 6.06 0.16 7.88
N LEU A 45 5.51 -0.47 6.84
CA LEU A 45 4.86 -1.77 6.95
C LEU A 45 5.87 -2.93 7.02
N ARG A 46 7.07 -2.77 6.46
CA ARG A 46 8.17 -3.76 6.53
C ARG A 46 8.61 -4.05 7.96
N ASP A 47 8.62 -3.02 8.82
CA ASP A 47 9.03 -3.14 10.22
C ASP A 47 7.93 -3.70 11.13
N GLY A 48 6.69 -3.82 10.61
CA GLY A 48 5.54 -4.34 11.34
C GLY A 48 5.44 -5.86 11.33
N LYS A 49 4.88 -6.44 12.39
CA LYS A 49 4.56 -7.89 12.48
C LYS A 49 3.17 -8.23 11.90
N THR A 50 2.39 -7.22 11.56
CA THR A 50 1.02 -7.37 11.07
C THR A 50 1.00 -7.88 9.63
N PRO A 51 0.16 -8.88 9.29
CA PRO A 51 0.01 -9.32 7.91
C PRO A 51 -0.51 -8.20 7.02
N VAL A 52 0.00 -8.13 5.78
CA VAL A 52 -0.33 -7.06 4.84
C VAL A 52 -0.86 -7.62 3.53
N ILE A 53 -2.12 -7.35 3.20
CA ILE A 53 -2.68 -7.63 1.88
C ILE A 53 -2.38 -6.45 0.97
N LEU A 54 -1.76 -6.70 -0.19
CA LEU A 54 -1.64 -5.72 -1.25
C LEU A 54 -2.88 -5.81 -2.15
N ALA A 55 -3.54 -4.68 -2.39
CA ALA A 55 -4.68 -4.56 -3.28
C ALA A 55 -4.35 -3.55 -4.40
N VAL A 56 -4.45 -3.98 -5.65
CA VAL A 56 -4.21 -3.10 -6.81
C VAL A 56 -5.55 -2.56 -7.31
N ASN A 57 -5.81 -1.30 -7.05
CA ASN A 57 -7.03 -0.62 -7.44
C ASN A 57 -6.91 0.02 -8.83
N LYS A 58 -8.03 0.35 -9.47
CA LYS A 58 -8.09 1.03 -10.78
C LYS A 58 -7.38 0.30 -11.93
N VAL A 59 -7.36 -1.03 -11.90
CA VAL A 59 -6.78 -1.86 -12.98
C VAL A 59 -7.45 -1.62 -14.34
N ASP A 60 -8.68 -1.11 -14.34
CA ASP A 60 -9.42 -0.65 -15.53
C ASP A 60 -8.77 0.55 -16.23
N ASN A 61 -8.03 1.38 -15.49
CA ASN A 61 -7.38 2.59 -16.01
C ASN A 61 -5.94 2.36 -16.50
N VAL A 62 -5.44 1.13 -16.43
CA VAL A 62 -4.14 0.77 -16.98
C VAL A 62 -4.24 0.73 -18.50
N GLN A 63 -3.60 1.69 -19.17
CA GLN A 63 -3.68 1.83 -20.63
C GLN A 63 -3.06 0.64 -21.35
N GLU A 64 -1.87 0.23 -20.92
CA GLU A 64 -1.16 -0.93 -21.45
C GLU A 64 -1.36 -2.13 -20.53
N LYS A 65 -2.35 -2.97 -20.83
CA LYS A 65 -2.64 -4.16 -20.01
C LYS A 65 -1.48 -5.16 -19.95
N ALA A 66 -0.57 -5.11 -20.92
CA ALA A 66 0.65 -5.89 -20.93
C ALA A 66 1.58 -5.56 -19.75
N ASP A 67 1.52 -4.33 -19.22
CA ASP A 67 2.36 -3.87 -18.10
C ASP A 67 1.85 -4.33 -16.73
N LEU A 68 0.57 -4.73 -16.64
CA LEU A 68 -0.05 -5.12 -15.38
C LEU A 68 0.58 -6.38 -14.79
N LEU A 69 0.78 -7.42 -15.60
CA LEU A 69 1.32 -8.71 -15.16
C LEU A 69 2.77 -8.59 -14.67
N PRO A 70 3.69 -7.93 -15.41
CA PRO A 70 5.03 -7.65 -14.93
C PRO A 70 5.04 -6.81 -13.65
N HIS A 71 4.15 -5.81 -13.54
CA HIS A 71 4.06 -4.99 -12.33
C HIS A 71 3.59 -5.79 -11.13
N LEU A 72 2.59 -6.67 -11.28
CA LEU A 72 2.12 -7.56 -10.22
C LEU A 72 3.20 -8.57 -9.79
N GLN A 73 4.02 -9.07 -10.73
CA GLN A 73 5.15 -9.95 -10.40
C GLN A 73 6.25 -9.21 -9.65
N TRP A 74 6.58 -7.99 -10.07
CA TRP A 74 7.51 -7.12 -9.35
C TRP A 74 6.99 -6.83 -7.94
N LEU A 75 5.72 -6.44 -7.82
CA LEU A 75 5.06 -6.23 -6.54
C LEU A 75 5.03 -7.49 -5.69
N GLY A 76 4.85 -8.68 -6.26
CA GLY A 76 4.79 -9.95 -5.53
C GLY A 76 6.14 -10.50 -5.07
N SER A 77 7.25 -9.87 -5.48
CA SER A 77 8.59 -10.38 -5.22
C SER A 77 8.96 -10.27 -3.72
N PRO A 78 9.70 -11.25 -3.16
CA PRO A 78 10.01 -11.30 -1.73
C PRO A 78 10.83 -10.12 -1.22
N ASP A 79 11.59 -9.47 -2.11
CA ASP A 79 12.39 -8.29 -1.80
C ASP A 79 11.54 -7.03 -1.64
N GLU A 80 10.35 -7.00 -2.25
CA GLU A 80 9.50 -5.81 -2.25
C GLU A 80 8.41 -5.86 -1.17
N LEU A 81 7.99 -7.05 -0.73
CA LEU A 81 6.88 -7.21 0.23
C LEU A 81 7.34 -7.74 1.62
N PRO A 82 6.81 -7.21 2.76
CA PRO A 82 6.94 -7.83 4.08
C PRO A 82 6.65 -9.34 4.11
N ARG A 83 7.35 -10.07 4.98
CA ARG A 83 7.44 -11.56 4.98
C ARG A 83 6.16 -12.33 5.35
N HIS A 84 5.04 -11.64 5.62
CA HIS A 84 3.77 -12.26 6.05
C HIS A 84 2.62 -11.84 5.12
N ARG A 85 2.41 -12.52 3.97
CA ARG A 85 1.40 -12.07 2.98
C ARG A 85 0.66 -13.16 2.21
N SER A 86 -0.57 -12.76 1.82
CA SER A 86 -1.31 -13.21 0.64
C SER A 86 -1.59 -11.98 -0.24
N ALA A 87 -1.28 -12.06 -1.54
CA ALA A 87 -1.65 -11.03 -2.51
C ALA A 87 -3.06 -11.33 -3.03
N VAL A 88 -3.95 -10.33 -3.04
CA VAL A 88 -5.29 -10.46 -3.60
C VAL A 88 -5.42 -9.40 -4.68
N CYS A 89 -5.50 -9.85 -5.93
CA CYS A 89 -5.77 -9.02 -7.10
C CYS A 89 -7.26 -8.73 -7.26
#